data_AF-A0A369QZ49-F1
#
_entry.id   AF-A0A369QZ49-F1
#
_cell.length_a   1.000
_cell.length_b   1.000
_cell.length_c   1.000
_cell.angle_alpha   90.00
_cell.angle_beta   90.00
_cell.angle_gamma   90.00
#
_symmetry.space_group_name_H-M   'P 1'
#
loop_
_entity.id
_entity.type
_entity.pdbx_description
1 polymer ?
#
loop_
_entity_poly.entity_id
_entity_poly.type
_entity_poly.pdbx_seq_one_letter_code
_entity_poly.pdbx_strand_id
1 'polypeptide(L)'
;MRVLKAACLAVLLAQPALARGGAAAEDPSAYDAAPIIDRAVDELAEMRALIDEMQEVGERDRWLGRSRADVEADLDAHLDDLIAMIVGDTYSEARQRLLRADARIAEIEAEMDQLRVDRLTARPSDEVMTRLDTVLMREHAAGSLEDIEQRLERGADRLGELRRTRAGIERDFVRAMAGEYGIELTQEQARAILYQVNGRSIVEASIAFTVLQQVERRLGEIRTTVTSNDTLRRYYGVAAVMRLVSARLHELHLRDYREVWLPNLAEFEADNAALIEETRALLAEAPDAATAARYAANLEIQEEIAGVVDRYRDLLLGRQALLEERLAAAADDATLAVNTLRTLNQAVVLFDRFAWQQAEFEALMAIENEALIPLEGDDLEGFLDISRALAGS
;
A
#
# COMPACT_ATOMS: atom_id res chain seq x y z
N MET A 1 14.42 19.41 -20.88
CA MET A 1 14.12 17.96 -20.97
C MET A 1 15.23 17.03 -20.45
N ARG A 2 16.13 17.48 -19.54
CA ARG A 2 17.15 16.62 -18.89
C ARG A 2 16.82 16.28 -17.41
N VAL A 3 15.70 16.77 -16.88
CA VAL A 3 15.34 16.64 -15.46
C VAL A 3 14.44 15.42 -15.18
N LEU A 4 13.71 14.90 -16.19
CA LEU A 4 12.86 13.72 -16.03
C LEU A 4 13.64 12.39 -15.98
N LYS A 5 14.82 12.31 -16.62
CA LYS A 5 15.66 11.10 -16.66
C LYS A 5 16.32 10.76 -15.31
N ALA A 6 16.40 11.71 -14.37
CA ALA A 6 17.04 11.49 -13.07
C ALA A 6 16.09 11.05 -11.95
N ALA A 7 14.81 11.47 -11.98
CA ALA A 7 13.87 11.18 -10.90
C ALA A 7 13.34 9.74 -10.90
N CYS A 8 13.19 9.11 -12.07
CA CYS A 8 12.74 7.71 -12.14
C CYS A 8 13.84 6.70 -11.75
N LEU A 9 15.13 7.04 -11.91
CA LEU A 9 16.24 6.12 -11.68
C LEU A 9 16.73 6.08 -10.22
N ALA A 10 16.49 7.14 -9.44
CA ALA A 10 16.93 7.20 -8.03
C ALA A 10 16.07 6.36 -7.07
N VAL A 11 14.83 6.04 -7.45
CA VAL A 11 13.89 5.21 -6.66
C VAL A 11 14.14 3.70 -6.90
N LEU A 12 14.85 3.36 -7.98
CA LEU A 12 15.11 1.99 -8.44
C LEU A 12 16.10 1.19 -7.56
N LEU A 13 16.73 1.79 -6.54
CA LEU A 13 17.78 1.13 -5.73
C LEU A 13 17.60 1.19 -4.21
N ALA A 14 16.50 1.75 -3.69
CA ALA A 14 16.39 2.02 -2.25
C ALA A 14 15.91 0.82 -1.38
N GLN A 15 15.74 -0.37 -1.95
CA GLN A 15 15.02 -1.45 -1.24
C GLN A 15 15.79 -2.35 -0.26
N PRO A 16 17.14 -2.40 -0.17
CA PRO A 16 17.73 -3.07 0.98
C PRO A 16 17.88 -2.14 2.21
N ALA A 17 17.50 -0.85 2.10
CA ALA A 17 17.80 0.14 3.13
C ALA A 17 16.65 0.47 4.10
N LEU A 18 15.40 0.13 3.78
CA LEU A 18 14.27 0.29 4.72
C LEU A 18 14.18 -0.84 5.76
N ALA A 19 15.07 -1.84 5.68
CA ALA A 19 15.10 -3.01 6.57
C ALA A 19 16.45 -3.22 7.29
N ARG A 20 17.27 -2.18 7.47
CA ARG A 20 18.38 -2.24 8.43
C ARG A 20 17.94 -1.68 9.77
N GLY A 21 17.40 -2.58 10.59
CA GLY A 21 17.13 -2.34 12.00
C GLY A 21 18.38 -1.85 12.71
N GLY A 22 18.30 -0.66 13.28
CA GLY A 22 19.19 -0.20 14.34
C GLY A 22 18.82 -0.89 15.64
N ALA A 23 19.83 -1.41 16.32
CA ALA A 23 19.70 -2.04 17.63
C ALA A 23 19.16 -1.08 18.69
N ALA A 24 18.25 -1.60 19.52
CA ALA A 24 18.01 -1.28 20.93
C ALA A 24 18.11 0.20 21.35
N ALA A 25 16.98 0.91 21.23
CA ALA A 25 16.57 1.93 22.19
C ALA A 25 15.03 1.82 22.31
N GLU A 26 14.49 1.89 23.53
CA GLU A 26 13.04 2.06 23.72
C GLU A 26 12.60 3.31 22.95
N ASP A 27 11.92 3.10 21.83
CA ASP A 27 11.53 4.17 20.91
C ASP A 27 10.17 4.74 21.35
N PRO A 28 10.11 5.99 21.84
CA PRO A 28 8.87 6.65 22.24
C PRO A 28 7.94 6.98 21.04
N SER A 29 8.33 6.63 19.80
CA SER A 29 7.49 6.72 18.59
C SER A 29 6.81 5.39 18.19
N ALA A 30 6.94 4.34 19.01
CA ALA A 30 6.35 3.04 18.68
C ALA A 30 4.83 3.10 18.58
N TYR A 31 4.30 2.71 17.40
CA TYR A 31 2.87 2.50 17.17
C TYR A 31 2.22 1.72 18.34
N ASP A 32 1.10 2.21 18.85
CA ASP A 32 0.37 1.53 19.91
C ASP A 32 -0.37 0.31 19.34
N ALA A 33 0.16 -0.88 19.60
CA ALA A 33 -0.41 -2.14 19.14
C ALA A 33 -1.66 -2.58 19.94
N ALA A 34 -1.96 -1.95 21.08
CA ALA A 34 -3.06 -2.38 21.94
C ALA A 34 -4.44 -2.40 21.25
N PRO A 35 -4.85 -1.39 20.47
CA PRO A 35 -6.14 -1.40 19.79
C PRO A 35 -6.30 -2.56 18.80
N ILE A 36 -5.24 -2.91 18.07
CA ILE A 36 -5.24 -4.05 17.14
C ILE A 36 -5.40 -5.37 17.89
N ILE A 37 -4.66 -5.52 18.99
CA ILE A 37 -4.73 -6.72 19.84
C ILE A 37 -6.13 -6.87 20.44
N ASP A 38 -6.69 -5.79 20.99
CA ASP A 38 -8.03 -5.80 21.59
C ASP A 38 -9.10 -6.14 20.55
N ARG A 39 -9.04 -5.52 19.36
CA ARG A 39 -9.95 -5.84 18.26
C ARG A 39 -9.85 -7.30 17.83
N ALA A 40 -8.63 -7.82 17.67
CA ALA A 40 -8.41 -9.21 17.30
C ALA A 40 -8.88 -10.18 18.39
N VAL A 41 -8.78 -9.80 19.67
CA VAL A 41 -9.36 -10.56 20.79
C VAL A 41 -10.87 -10.62 20.70
N ASP A 42 -11.53 -9.49 20.42
CA ASP A 42 -12.99 -9.40 20.37
C ASP A 42 -13.58 -10.25 19.23
N GLU A 43 -12.90 -10.29 18.07
CA GLU A 43 -13.33 -11.08 16.91
C GLU A 43 -12.90 -12.55 16.94
N LEU A 44 -12.00 -12.90 17.85
CA LEU A 44 -11.35 -14.21 17.85
C LEU A 44 -12.35 -15.37 17.90
N ALA A 45 -13.45 -15.21 18.62
CA ALA A 45 -14.48 -16.24 18.74
C ALA A 45 -15.21 -16.48 17.41
N GLU A 46 -15.55 -15.41 16.68
CA GLU A 46 -16.24 -15.47 15.39
C GLU A 46 -15.31 -16.02 14.31
N MET A 47 -14.09 -15.49 14.20
CA MET A 47 -13.08 -16.01 13.26
C MET A 47 -12.75 -17.49 13.50
N ARG A 48 -12.68 -17.93 14.76
CA ARG A 48 -12.50 -19.36 15.08
C ARG A 48 -13.67 -20.21 14.59
N ALA A 49 -14.91 -19.74 14.78
CA ALA A 49 -16.08 -20.45 14.30
C ALA A 49 -16.08 -20.61 12.77
N LEU A 50 -15.66 -19.56 12.04
CA LEU A 50 -15.50 -19.60 10.59
C LEU A 50 -14.41 -20.58 10.16
N ILE A 51 -13.25 -20.57 10.84
CA ILE A 51 -12.15 -21.52 10.58
C ILE A 51 -12.61 -22.97 10.80
N ASP A 52 -13.35 -23.24 11.87
CA ASP A 52 -13.90 -24.57 12.15
C ASP A 52 -14.95 -24.97 11.09
N GLU A 53 -15.84 -24.05 10.71
CA GLU A 53 -16.85 -24.28 9.66
C GLU A 53 -16.23 -24.59 8.29
N MET A 54 -15.15 -23.90 7.89
CA MET A 54 -14.41 -24.17 6.64
C MET A 54 -13.88 -25.61 6.55
N GLN A 55 -13.67 -26.28 7.69
CA GLN A 55 -13.20 -27.67 7.74
C GLN A 55 -14.36 -28.67 7.70
N GLU A 56 -15.51 -28.32 8.26
CA GLU A 56 -16.73 -29.14 8.24
C GLU A 56 -17.44 -29.11 6.88
N VAL A 57 -17.44 -27.93 6.25
CA VAL A 57 -17.84 -27.72 4.86
C VAL A 57 -16.70 -28.21 3.97
N GLY A 58 -16.54 -29.54 3.87
CA GLY A 58 -15.55 -30.16 2.98
C GLY A 58 -15.67 -29.64 1.52
N GLU A 59 -14.69 -29.94 0.67
CA GLU A 59 -14.50 -29.37 -0.69
C GLU A 59 -15.68 -29.40 -1.68
N ARG A 60 -16.82 -30.02 -1.34
CA ARG A 60 -17.99 -30.13 -2.22
C ARG A 60 -19.00 -29.02 -1.95
N ASP A 61 -19.27 -28.22 -2.97
CA ASP A 61 -20.41 -27.31 -3.01
C ASP A 61 -21.69 -28.06 -2.63
N ARG A 62 -22.30 -27.62 -1.52
CA ARG A 62 -23.61 -28.11 -1.13
C ARG A 62 -24.65 -27.30 -1.90
N TRP A 63 -25.50 -27.97 -2.68
CA TRP A 63 -26.65 -27.34 -3.34
C TRP A 63 -27.64 -26.69 -2.35
N LEU A 64 -27.61 -27.13 -1.09
CA LEU A 64 -28.36 -26.56 0.03
C LEU A 64 -27.40 -26.41 1.23
N GLY A 65 -26.88 -25.20 1.43
CA GLY A 65 -25.93 -24.86 2.50
C GLY A 65 -24.92 -23.81 2.03
N ARG A 66 -24.11 -23.29 2.97
CA ARG A 66 -22.96 -22.45 2.63
C ARG A 66 -21.88 -23.30 1.96
N SER A 67 -21.23 -22.76 0.94
CA SER A 67 -20.02 -23.32 0.33
C SER A 67 -18.78 -22.94 1.15
N ARG A 68 -17.65 -23.60 0.91
CA ARG A 68 -16.37 -23.21 1.51
C ARG A 68 -15.99 -21.78 1.13
N ALA A 69 -16.25 -21.38 -0.11
CA ALA A 69 -16.00 -20.03 -0.60
C ALA A 69 -16.85 -18.98 0.15
N ASP A 70 -18.10 -19.31 0.51
CA ASP A 70 -18.94 -18.41 1.31
C ASP A 70 -18.40 -18.20 2.72
N VAL A 71 -17.77 -19.21 3.33
CA VAL A 71 -17.20 -19.11 4.68
C VAL A 71 -15.85 -18.40 4.64
N GLU A 72 -15.05 -18.66 3.60
CA GLU A 72 -13.79 -17.96 3.33
C GLU A 72 -14.02 -16.46 3.10
N ALA A 73 -15.08 -16.10 2.35
CA ALA A 73 -15.46 -14.69 2.16
C ALA A 73 -15.84 -13.97 3.46
N ASP A 74 -16.51 -14.65 4.40
CA ASP A 74 -16.80 -14.09 5.72
C ASP A 74 -15.52 -13.90 6.55
N LEU A 75 -14.62 -14.89 6.54
CA LEU A 75 -13.33 -14.79 7.24
C LEU A 75 -12.51 -13.62 6.67
N ASP A 76 -12.43 -13.54 5.35
CA ASP A 76 -11.77 -12.47 4.63
C ASP A 76 -12.32 -11.09 5.00
N ALA A 77 -13.63 -10.95 5.23
CA ALA A 77 -14.21 -9.68 5.64
C ALA A 77 -13.69 -9.23 7.02
N HIS A 78 -13.56 -10.14 7.98
CA HIS A 78 -12.96 -9.83 9.28
C HIS A 78 -11.46 -9.47 9.14
N LEU A 79 -10.73 -10.20 8.29
CA LEU A 79 -9.32 -9.89 8.04
C LEU A 79 -9.14 -8.53 7.34
N ASP A 80 -10.01 -8.19 6.39
CA ASP A 80 -10.01 -6.92 5.68
C ASP A 80 -10.30 -5.75 6.64
N ASP A 81 -11.19 -5.92 7.62
CA ASP A 81 -11.44 -4.94 8.68
C ASP A 81 -10.21 -4.70 9.56
N LEU A 82 -9.50 -5.77 9.94
CA LEU A 82 -8.24 -5.67 10.69
C LEU A 82 -7.15 -4.99 9.86
N ILE A 83 -7.04 -5.32 8.57
CA ILE A 83 -6.11 -4.66 7.64
C ILE A 83 -6.41 -3.17 7.54
N ALA A 84 -7.69 -2.79 7.40
CA ALA A 84 -8.09 -1.39 7.34
C ALA A 84 -7.72 -0.63 8.63
N MET A 85 -7.84 -1.25 9.80
CA MET A 85 -7.41 -0.66 11.07
C MET A 85 -5.89 -0.51 11.18
N ILE A 86 -5.13 -1.48 10.66
CA ILE A 86 -3.65 -1.46 10.66
C ILE A 86 -3.13 -0.38 9.73
N VAL A 87 -3.63 -0.37 8.49
CA VAL A 87 -3.09 0.45 7.39
C VAL A 87 -3.62 1.89 7.46
N GLY A 88 -4.88 2.07 7.86
CA GLY A 88 -5.56 3.36 7.88
C GLY A 88 -5.71 4.01 6.49
N ASP A 89 -6.13 5.28 6.48
CA ASP A 89 -6.43 6.02 5.26
C ASP A 89 -5.33 7.02 4.84
N THR A 90 -4.25 7.12 5.62
CA THR A 90 -3.20 8.15 5.49
C THR A 90 -2.64 8.27 4.06
N TYR A 91 -2.34 7.14 3.41
CA TYR A 91 -1.88 7.15 2.01
C TYR A 91 -2.97 7.62 1.04
N SER A 92 -4.16 7.05 1.14
CA SER A 92 -5.27 7.29 0.22
C SER A 92 -5.71 8.76 0.27
N GLU A 93 -5.79 9.34 1.47
CA GLU A 93 -6.10 10.76 1.66
C GLU A 93 -5.01 11.68 1.10
N ALA A 94 -3.74 11.40 1.42
CA ALA A 94 -2.62 12.20 0.93
C ALA A 94 -2.56 12.18 -0.61
N ARG A 95 -2.68 10.99 -1.21
CA ARG A 95 -2.69 10.84 -2.66
C ARG A 95 -3.88 11.55 -3.30
N GLN A 96 -5.08 11.40 -2.73
CA GLN A 96 -6.27 12.06 -3.28
C GLN A 96 -6.16 13.59 -3.21
N ARG A 97 -5.67 14.13 -2.09
CA ARG A 97 -5.41 15.57 -1.95
C ARG A 97 -4.36 16.05 -2.95
N LEU A 98 -3.31 15.26 -3.19
CA LEU A 98 -2.25 15.57 -4.15
C LEU A 98 -2.80 15.62 -5.58
N LEU A 99 -3.52 14.59 -6.01
CA LEU A 99 -4.11 14.52 -7.35
C LEU A 99 -5.14 15.63 -7.60
N ARG A 100 -5.94 15.99 -6.58
CA ARG A 100 -6.84 17.15 -6.66
C ARG A 100 -6.08 18.46 -6.84
N ALA A 101 -4.99 18.65 -6.11
CA ALA A 101 -4.15 19.83 -6.25
C ALA A 101 -3.53 19.92 -7.65
N ASP A 102 -3.03 18.80 -8.18
CA ASP A 102 -2.47 18.72 -9.54
C ASP A 102 -3.53 19.02 -10.62
N ALA A 103 -4.74 18.46 -10.49
CA ALA A 103 -5.84 18.74 -11.41
C ALA A 103 -6.20 20.23 -11.43
N ARG A 104 -6.24 20.87 -10.25
CA ARG A 104 -6.53 22.32 -10.13
C ARG A 104 -5.40 23.18 -10.69
N ILE A 105 -4.15 22.76 -10.51
CA ILE A 105 -2.98 23.41 -11.11
C ILE A 105 -3.11 23.38 -12.64
N ALA A 106 -3.40 22.22 -13.22
CA ALA A 106 -3.55 22.06 -14.66
C ALA A 106 -4.71 22.92 -15.22
N GLU A 107 -5.84 22.99 -14.50
CA GLU A 107 -6.98 23.84 -14.86
C GLU A 107 -6.60 25.33 -14.90
N ILE A 108 -5.91 25.84 -13.87
CA ILE A 108 -5.47 27.24 -13.82
C ILE A 108 -4.43 27.52 -14.91
N GLU A 109 -3.50 26.59 -15.16
CA GLU A 109 -2.51 26.73 -16.23
C GLU A 109 -3.20 26.83 -17.61
N ALA A 110 -4.22 26.01 -17.87
CA ALA A 110 -5.02 26.08 -19.09
C ALA A 110 -5.82 27.40 -19.19
N GLU A 111 -6.44 27.87 -18.11
CA GLU A 111 -7.10 29.19 -18.06
C GLU A 111 -6.10 30.32 -18.41
N MET A 112 -4.90 30.26 -17.84
CA MET A 112 -3.87 31.26 -18.09
C MET A 112 -3.34 31.21 -19.52
N ASP A 113 -3.22 30.02 -20.12
CA ASP A 113 -2.83 29.88 -21.53
C ASP A 113 -3.89 30.48 -22.46
N GLN A 114 -5.17 30.27 -22.19
CA GLN A 114 -6.24 30.91 -22.93
C GLN A 114 -6.17 32.44 -22.80
N LEU A 115 -5.95 32.96 -21.59
CA LEU A 115 -5.78 34.40 -21.36
C LEU A 115 -4.57 34.98 -22.12
N ARG A 116 -3.47 34.23 -22.24
CA ARG A 116 -2.30 34.64 -23.03
C ARG A 116 -2.63 34.73 -24.52
N VAL A 117 -3.47 33.83 -25.04
CA VAL A 117 -3.98 33.90 -26.41
C VAL A 117 -4.89 35.11 -26.58
N ASP A 118 -5.84 35.30 -25.68
CA ASP A 118 -6.79 36.42 -25.72
C ASP A 118 -6.05 37.77 -25.71
N ARG A 119 -4.98 37.89 -24.91
CA ARG A 119 -4.11 39.07 -24.84
C ARG A 119 -3.53 39.48 -26.19
N LEU A 120 -3.27 38.56 -27.12
CA LEU A 120 -2.72 38.88 -28.44
C LEU A 120 -3.68 39.68 -29.31
N THR A 121 -4.98 39.62 -29.01
CA THR A 121 -6.05 40.27 -29.78
C THR A 121 -6.81 41.34 -28.99
N ALA A 122 -6.52 41.45 -27.69
CA ALA A 122 -7.17 42.38 -26.78
C ALA A 122 -6.79 43.84 -27.08
N ARG A 123 -7.73 44.75 -26.78
CA ARG A 123 -7.53 46.20 -26.88
C ARG A 123 -7.41 46.83 -25.50
N PRO A 124 -6.77 48.01 -25.38
CA PRO A 124 -6.73 48.79 -24.15
C PRO A 124 -8.13 49.11 -23.61
N SER A 125 -8.29 49.13 -22.28
CA SER A 125 -9.60 49.28 -21.61
C SER A 125 -10.31 50.57 -21.96
N ASP A 126 -9.57 51.66 -22.18
CA ASP A 126 -10.12 52.96 -22.55
C ASP A 126 -10.80 52.95 -23.93
N GLU A 127 -10.42 52.04 -24.83
CA GLU A 127 -11.01 51.89 -26.17
C GLU A 127 -12.29 51.02 -26.20
N VAL A 128 -12.47 50.12 -25.22
CA VAL A 128 -13.54 49.10 -25.23
C VAL A 128 -14.54 49.22 -24.08
N MET A 129 -14.35 50.17 -23.17
CA MET A 129 -15.21 50.36 -22.01
C MET A 129 -16.65 50.70 -22.40
N THR A 130 -17.61 49.93 -21.86
CA THR A 130 -19.04 50.11 -22.14
C THR A 130 -19.77 50.82 -21.00
N ARG A 131 -20.99 51.31 -21.26
CA ARG A 131 -21.88 51.85 -20.22
C ARG A 131 -22.20 50.82 -19.13
N LEU A 132 -22.20 49.52 -19.47
CA LEU A 132 -22.45 48.46 -18.50
C LEU A 132 -21.29 48.34 -17.52
N ASP A 133 -20.05 48.45 -17.98
CA ASP A 133 -18.86 48.42 -17.12
C ASP A 133 -18.82 49.61 -16.15
N THR A 134 -19.26 50.79 -16.62
CA THR A 134 -19.42 51.98 -15.77
C THR A 134 -20.51 51.80 -14.71
N VAL A 135 -21.64 51.19 -15.06
CA VAL A 135 -22.74 50.90 -14.11
C VAL A 135 -22.33 49.85 -13.08
N LEU A 136 -21.54 48.86 -13.47
CA LEU A 136 -21.00 47.82 -12.58
C LEU A 136 -19.77 48.29 -11.79
N MET A 137 -19.35 49.55 -11.96
CA MET A 137 -18.16 50.14 -11.32
C MET A 137 -16.89 49.29 -11.52
N ARG A 138 -16.70 48.74 -12.72
CA ARG A 138 -15.49 47.98 -13.05
C ARG A 138 -14.32 48.93 -13.30
N GLU A 139 -13.16 48.58 -12.78
CA GLU A 139 -11.90 49.31 -13.01
C GLU A 139 -11.40 49.15 -14.45
N HIS A 140 -11.62 47.96 -15.03
CA HIS A 140 -11.26 47.61 -16.41
C HIS A 140 -12.45 46.99 -17.15
N ALA A 141 -12.53 47.23 -18.45
CA ALA A 141 -13.53 46.60 -19.31
C ALA A 141 -13.25 45.09 -19.42
N ALA A 142 -14.29 44.26 -19.34
CA ALA A 142 -14.11 42.81 -19.39
C ALA A 142 -13.46 42.38 -20.72
N GLY A 143 -12.38 41.61 -20.65
CA GLY A 143 -11.61 41.19 -21.82
C GLY A 143 -10.69 42.26 -22.42
N SER A 144 -10.53 43.42 -21.76
CA SER A 144 -9.47 44.36 -22.11
C SER A 144 -8.09 43.83 -21.76
N LEU A 145 -7.05 44.48 -22.28
CA LEU A 145 -5.66 44.15 -21.97
C LEU A 145 -5.40 44.18 -20.44
N GLU A 146 -5.89 45.20 -19.75
CA GLU A 146 -5.72 45.39 -18.30
C GLU A 146 -6.52 44.36 -17.47
N ASP A 147 -7.76 44.02 -17.86
CA ASP A 147 -8.53 42.94 -17.21
C ASP A 147 -7.82 41.59 -17.36
N ILE A 148 -7.31 41.29 -18.57
CA ILE A 148 -6.57 40.07 -18.83
C ILE A 148 -5.26 40.02 -18.02
N GLU A 149 -4.49 41.12 -17.96
CA GLU A 149 -3.28 41.19 -17.15
C GLU A 149 -3.57 40.99 -15.66
N GLN A 150 -4.63 41.60 -15.13
CA GLN A 150 -5.06 41.42 -13.76
C GLN A 150 -5.49 39.96 -13.47
N ARG A 151 -6.17 39.31 -14.42
CA ARG A 151 -6.56 37.89 -14.29
C ARG A 151 -5.34 36.95 -14.36
N LEU A 152 -4.35 37.28 -15.19
CA LEU A 152 -3.07 36.54 -15.25
C LEU A 152 -2.30 36.66 -13.93
N GLU A 153 -2.24 37.84 -13.32
CA GLU A 153 -1.59 38.04 -12.02
C GLU A 153 -2.29 37.23 -10.91
N ARG A 154 -3.62 37.34 -10.80
CA ARG A 154 -4.40 36.50 -9.87
C ARG A 154 -4.23 35.00 -10.14
N GLY A 155 -4.11 34.60 -11.40
CA GLY A 155 -3.82 33.23 -11.81
C GLY A 155 -2.47 32.76 -11.27
N ALA A 156 -1.42 33.58 -11.43
CA ALA A 156 -0.08 33.28 -10.95
C ALA A 156 -0.03 33.17 -9.41
N ASP A 157 -0.74 34.04 -8.69
CA ASP A 157 -0.81 33.97 -7.22
C ASP A 157 -1.49 32.68 -6.74
N ARG A 158 -2.65 32.33 -7.33
CA ARG A 158 -3.37 31.08 -7.02
C ARG A 158 -2.52 29.85 -7.32
N LEU A 159 -1.78 29.87 -8.43
CA LEU A 159 -0.85 28.80 -8.81
C LEU A 159 0.30 28.67 -7.80
N GLY A 160 0.85 29.80 -7.34
CA GLY A 160 1.89 29.84 -6.31
C GLY A 160 1.41 29.32 -4.95
N GLU A 161 0.15 29.58 -4.58
CA GLU A 161 -0.47 28.99 -3.39
C GLU A 161 -0.67 27.48 -3.54
N LEU A 162 -1.28 27.01 -4.62
CA LEU A 162 -1.53 25.59 -4.86
C LEU A 162 -0.24 24.77 -4.89
N ARG A 163 0.83 25.29 -5.51
CA ARG A 163 2.14 24.60 -5.52
C ARG A 163 2.73 24.48 -4.11
N ARG A 164 2.52 25.48 -3.24
CA ARG A 164 2.93 25.40 -1.82
C ARG A 164 2.09 24.39 -1.05
N THR A 165 0.78 24.36 -1.29
CA THR A 165 -0.14 23.35 -0.72
C THR A 165 0.24 21.94 -1.13
N ARG A 166 0.51 21.72 -2.42
CA ARG A 166 1.00 20.45 -2.98
C ARG A 166 2.26 19.97 -2.26
N ALA A 167 3.26 20.83 -2.12
CA ALA A 167 4.48 20.52 -1.37
C ALA A 167 4.22 20.32 0.14
N GLY A 168 3.19 20.97 0.68
CA GLY A 168 2.71 20.75 2.05
C GLY A 168 2.19 19.34 2.27
N ILE A 169 1.40 18.81 1.34
CA ILE A 169 0.87 17.44 1.40
C ILE A 169 1.99 16.41 1.49
N GLU A 170 3.06 16.55 0.69
CA GLU A 170 4.23 15.65 0.75
C GLU A 170 4.90 15.69 2.12
N ARG A 171 5.05 16.87 2.74
CA ARG A 171 5.64 17.01 4.07
C ARG A 171 4.74 16.48 5.18
N ASP A 172 3.44 16.69 5.06
CA ASP A 172 2.45 16.17 6.02
C ASP A 172 2.44 14.64 5.97
N PHE A 173 2.50 14.05 4.78
CA PHE A 173 2.61 12.60 4.60
C PHE A 173 3.89 12.04 5.24
N VAL A 174 5.06 12.65 5.00
CA VAL A 174 6.32 12.24 5.66
C VAL A 174 6.17 12.29 7.19
N ARG A 175 5.57 13.35 7.73
CA ARG A 175 5.38 13.49 9.18
C ARG A 175 4.42 12.44 9.74
N ALA A 176 3.33 12.15 9.03
CA ALA A 176 2.39 11.11 9.43
C ALA A 176 3.08 9.74 9.46
N MET A 177 3.83 9.40 8.41
CA MET A 177 4.57 8.14 8.35
C MET A 177 5.56 7.97 9.51
N ALA A 178 6.33 9.01 9.84
CA ALA A 178 7.26 8.98 10.96
C ALA A 178 6.56 8.98 12.32
N GLY A 179 5.55 9.83 12.50
CA GLY A 179 4.89 10.05 13.79
C GLY A 179 3.89 8.98 14.19
N GLU A 180 3.20 8.37 13.24
CA GLU A 180 2.16 7.35 13.50
C GLU A 180 2.73 5.94 13.39
N TYR A 181 3.68 5.72 12.46
CA TYR A 181 4.15 4.38 12.12
C TYR A 181 5.67 4.19 12.29
N GLY A 182 6.42 5.22 12.70
CA GLY A 182 7.89 5.13 12.82
C GLY A 182 8.62 4.93 11.49
N ILE A 183 7.97 5.22 10.36
CA ILE A 183 8.52 5.02 9.01
C ILE A 183 9.16 6.32 8.52
N GLU A 184 10.48 6.32 8.49
CA GLU A 184 11.27 7.46 8.00
C GLU A 184 11.30 7.50 6.47
N LEU A 185 10.83 8.61 5.89
CA LEU A 185 10.82 8.86 4.45
C LEU A 185 11.48 10.20 4.14
N THR A 186 12.30 10.24 3.09
CA THR A 186 12.67 11.52 2.48
C THR A 186 11.50 12.08 1.68
N GLN A 187 11.47 13.41 1.46
CA GLN A 187 10.46 14.03 0.61
C GLN A 187 10.45 13.46 -0.82
N GLU A 188 11.61 13.07 -1.35
CA GLU A 188 11.73 12.47 -2.68
C GLU A 188 11.10 11.07 -2.72
N GLN A 189 11.32 10.26 -1.68
CA GLN A 189 10.67 8.96 -1.52
C GLN A 189 9.15 9.09 -1.38
N ALA A 190 8.68 10.01 -0.52
CA ALA A 190 7.26 10.29 -0.35
C ALA A 190 6.60 10.71 -1.66
N ARG A 191 7.22 11.63 -2.40
CA ARG A 191 6.73 12.03 -3.73
C ARG A 191 6.64 10.84 -4.67
N ALA A 192 7.70 10.05 -4.78
CA ALA A 192 7.72 8.89 -5.68
C ALA A 192 6.59 7.90 -5.35
N ILE A 193 6.41 7.59 -4.07
CA ILE A 193 5.38 6.69 -3.56
C ILE A 193 3.96 7.21 -3.86
N LEU A 194 3.70 8.51 -3.65
CA LEU A 194 2.37 9.09 -3.88
C LEU A 194 1.96 9.09 -5.37
N TYR A 195 2.93 9.15 -6.30
CA TYR A 195 2.67 9.12 -7.74
C TYR A 195 2.70 7.72 -8.36
N GLN A 196 3.30 6.74 -7.68
CA GLN A 196 3.43 5.40 -8.22
C GLN A 196 2.10 4.64 -8.22
N VAL A 197 1.82 3.84 -9.27
CA VAL A 197 0.57 3.08 -9.39
C VAL A 197 0.37 2.10 -8.23
N ASN A 198 1.47 1.44 -7.82
CA ASN A 198 1.50 0.49 -6.72
C ASN A 198 1.99 1.12 -5.41
N GLY A 199 1.99 2.45 -5.33
CA GLY A 199 2.47 3.19 -4.15
C GLY A 199 1.67 2.87 -2.89
N ARG A 200 0.37 2.59 -3.07
CA ARG A 200 -0.53 2.15 -2.00
C ARG A 200 0.04 0.93 -1.31
N SER A 201 0.15 -0.18 -2.04
CA SER A 201 0.59 -1.46 -1.48
C SER A 201 1.99 -1.41 -0.88
N ILE A 202 2.90 -0.57 -1.40
CA ILE A 202 4.21 -0.35 -0.77
C ILE A 202 4.04 0.22 0.65
N VAL A 203 3.19 1.23 0.81
CA VAL A 203 2.91 1.88 2.09
C VAL A 203 2.15 0.94 3.02
N GLU A 204 1.09 0.30 2.52
CA GLU A 204 0.30 -0.64 3.32
C GLU A 204 1.16 -1.80 3.83
N ALA A 205 2.02 -2.38 2.99
CA ALA A 205 2.94 -3.44 3.41
C ALA A 205 3.96 -2.96 4.44
N SER A 206 4.48 -1.73 4.29
CA SER A 206 5.44 -1.16 5.25
C SER A 206 4.78 -0.90 6.60
N ILE A 207 3.58 -0.33 6.61
CA ILE A 207 2.79 -0.09 7.83
C ILE A 207 2.45 -1.42 8.49
N ALA A 208 1.87 -2.36 7.73
CA ALA A 208 1.48 -3.64 8.25
C ALA A 208 2.66 -4.41 8.85
N PHE A 209 3.82 -4.38 8.19
CA PHE A 209 5.03 -4.99 8.74
C PHE A 209 5.42 -4.40 10.11
N THR A 210 5.48 -3.07 10.22
CA THR A 210 5.81 -2.41 11.48
C THR A 210 4.78 -2.72 12.57
N VAL A 211 3.49 -2.64 12.25
CA VAL A 211 2.41 -2.91 13.21
C VAL A 211 2.44 -4.37 13.66
N LEU A 212 2.58 -5.32 12.74
CA LEU A 212 2.66 -6.76 13.05
C LEU A 212 3.87 -7.06 13.94
N GLN A 213 5.03 -6.43 13.72
CA GLN A 213 6.19 -6.56 14.61
C GLN A 213 5.91 -6.04 16.02
N GLN A 214 5.21 -4.91 16.16
CA GLN A 214 4.83 -4.38 17.46
C GLN A 214 3.81 -5.28 18.18
N VAL A 215 2.85 -5.83 17.44
CA VAL A 215 1.90 -6.81 17.96
C VAL A 215 2.63 -8.05 18.46
N GLU A 216 3.51 -8.65 17.65
CA GLU A 216 4.28 -9.84 18.04
C GLU A 216 5.15 -9.59 19.29
N ARG A 217 5.84 -8.44 19.36
CA ARG A 217 6.59 -8.03 20.56
C ARG A 217 5.68 -7.98 21.79
N ARG A 218 4.51 -7.36 21.66
CA ARG A 218 3.57 -7.21 22.77
C ARG A 218 2.94 -8.54 23.20
N LEU A 219 2.65 -9.43 22.25
CA LEU A 219 2.20 -10.80 22.53
C LEU A 219 3.28 -11.60 23.28
N GLY A 220 4.55 -11.42 22.90
CA GLY A 220 5.69 -11.98 23.63
C GLY A 220 5.75 -11.51 25.09
N GLU A 221 5.60 -10.21 25.34
CA GLU A 221 5.55 -9.63 26.70
C GLU A 221 4.37 -10.20 27.51
N ILE A 222 3.18 -10.25 26.91
CA ILE A 222 1.97 -10.82 27.53
C ILE A 222 2.21 -12.28 27.93
N ARG A 223 2.82 -13.09 27.04
CA ARG A 223 3.10 -14.50 27.30
C ARG A 223 4.02 -14.71 28.50
N THR A 224 5.02 -13.85 28.70
CA THR A 224 5.92 -13.95 29.87
C THR A 224 5.28 -13.51 31.18
N THR A 225 4.20 -12.73 31.11
CA THR A 225 3.55 -12.13 32.29
C THR A 225 2.33 -12.93 32.76
N VAL A 226 1.61 -13.57 31.83
CA VAL A 226 0.35 -14.26 32.10
C VAL A 226 0.61 -15.67 32.64
N THR A 227 -0.04 -16.01 33.75
CA THR A 227 0.00 -17.35 34.36
C THR A 227 -1.26 -18.17 34.08
N SER A 228 -2.32 -17.54 33.56
CA SER A 228 -3.58 -18.21 33.23
C SER A 228 -3.51 -18.86 31.84
N ASN A 229 -3.74 -20.17 31.80
CA ASN A 229 -3.78 -20.94 30.55
C ASN A 229 -4.87 -20.46 29.58
N ASP A 230 -6.03 -20.04 30.10
CA ASP A 230 -7.12 -19.50 29.27
C ASP A 230 -6.72 -18.18 28.60
N THR A 231 -6.02 -17.32 29.35
CA THR A 231 -5.54 -16.05 28.85
C THR A 231 -4.43 -16.25 27.83
N LEU A 232 -3.47 -17.14 28.09
CA LEU A 232 -2.42 -17.50 27.12
C LEU A 232 -3.05 -17.98 25.79
N ARG A 233 -3.99 -18.92 25.85
CA ARG A 233 -4.73 -19.45 24.68
C ARG A 233 -5.43 -18.36 23.86
N ARG A 234 -5.95 -17.34 24.51
CA ARG A 234 -6.58 -16.20 23.83
C ARG A 234 -5.54 -15.45 22.99
N TYR A 235 -4.37 -15.16 23.57
CA TYR A 235 -3.31 -14.42 22.88
C TYR A 235 -2.54 -15.24 21.83
N TYR A 236 -2.44 -16.57 21.98
CA TYR A 236 -2.04 -17.44 20.86
C TYR A 236 -3.04 -17.40 19.70
N GLY A 237 -4.34 -17.27 20.03
CA GLY A 237 -5.37 -17.01 19.03
C GLY A 237 -5.12 -15.72 18.24
N VAL A 238 -4.76 -14.63 18.93
CA VAL A 238 -4.41 -13.36 18.29
C VAL A 238 -3.19 -13.52 17.39
N ALA A 239 -2.15 -14.24 17.82
CA ALA A 239 -0.97 -14.51 17.01
C ALA A 239 -1.30 -15.26 15.70
N ALA A 240 -2.23 -16.22 15.76
CA ALA A 240 -2.71 -16.91 14.56
C ALA A 240 -3.50 -15.99 13.63
N VAL A 241 -4.36 -15.12 14.18
CA VAL A 241 -5.09 -14.10 13.41
C VAL A 241 -4.11 -13.15 12.70
N MET A 242 -3.04 -12.71 13.35
CA MET A 242 -2.05 -11.82 12.72
C MET A 242 -1.36 -12.44 11.51
N ARG A 243 -1.17 -13.76 11.50
CA ARG A 243 -0.62 -14.48 10.34
C ARG A 243 -1.63 -14.58 9.20
N LEU A 244 -2.90 -14.79 9.52
CA LEU A 244 -3.98 -14.74 8.53
C LEU A 244 -4.10 -13.34 7.91
N VAL A 245 -4.01 -12.28 8.72
CA VAL A 245 -3.96 -10.88 8.26
C VAL A 245 -2.79 -10.66 7.30
N SER A 246 -1.60 -11.18 7.63
CA SER A 246 -0.42 -11.08 6.76
C SER A 246 -0.63 -11.78 5.41
N ALA A 247 -1.19 -13.00 5.42
CA ALA A 247 -1.51 -13.73 4.19
C ALA A 247 -2.53 -12.97 3.33
N ARG A 248 -3.62 -12.50 3.95
CA ARG A 248 -4.69 -11.75 3.28
C ARG A 248 -4.18 -10.45 2.65
N LEU A 249 -3.29 -9.72 3.34
CA LEU A 249 -2.69 -8.50 2.79
C LEU A 249 -1.92 -8.77 1.49
N HIS A 250 -1.11 -9.83 1.45
CA HIS A 250 -0.37 -10.19 0.24
C HIS A 250 -1.31 -10.61 -0.90
N GLU A 251 -2.41 -11.31 -0.58
CA GLU A 251 -3.44 -11.68 -1.55
C GLU A 251 -4.10 -10.44 -2.17
N LEU A 252 -4.53 -9.48 -1.35
CA LEU A 252 -5.14 -8.23 -1.82
C LEU A 252 -4.18 -7.47 -2.75
N HIS A 253 -2.90 -7.37 -2.38
CA HIS A 253 -1.89 -6.71 -3.22
C HIS A 253 -1.63 -7.47 -4.52
N LEU A 254 -1.66 -8.80 -4.49
CA LEU A 254 -1.46 -9.63 -5.67
C LEU A 254 -2.63 -9.50 -6.66
N ARG A 255 -3.85 -9.38 -6.12
CA ARG A 255 -5.05 -9.07 -6.89
C ARG A 255 -4.90 -7.72 -7.61
N ASP A 256 -4.40 -6.69 -6.94
CA ASP A 256 -4.19 -5.37 -7.57
C ASP A 256 -3.22 -5.42 -8.77
N TYR A 257 -2.13 -6.20 -8.69
CA TYR A 257 -1.24 -6.43 -9.84
C TYR A 257 -2.00 -7.05 -11.03
N ARG A 258 -2.77 -8.10 -10.76
CA ARG A 258 -3.40 -8.94 -11.79
C ARG A 258 -4.63 -8.28 -12.42
N GLU A 259 -5.41 -7.58 -11.63
CA GLU A 259 -6.74 -7.09 -12.04
C GLU A 259 -6.75 -5.60 -12.34
N VAL A 260 -5.78 -4.82 -11.84
CA VAL A 260 -5.77 -3.37 -11.99
C VAL A 260 -4.52 -2.88 -12.73
N TRP A 261 -3.33 -3.12 -12.19
CA TRP A 261 -2.15 -2.40 -12.67
C TRP A 261 -1.60 -2.94 -13.99
N LEU A 262 -1.43 -4.26 -14.12
CA LEU A 262 -0.96 -4.85 -15.38
C LEU A 262 -1.97 -4.70 -16.52
N PRO A 263 -3.29 -4.89 -16.29
CA PRO A 263 -4.29 -4.61 -17.32
C PRO A 263 -4.28 -3.15 -17.81
N ASN A 264 -4.26 -2.18 -16.88
CA ASN A 264 -4.22 -0.76 -17.26
C ASN A 264 -2.94 -0.40 -18.03
N LEU A 265 -1.79 -0.99 -17.66
CA LEU A 265 -0.55 -0.79 -18.39
C LEU A 265 -0.62 -1.39 -19.80
N ALA A 266 -1.23 -2.57 -19.95
CA ALA A 266 -1.43 -3.21 -21.24
C ALA A 266 -2.35 -2.40 -22.17
N GLU A 267 -3.39 -1.74 -21.63
CA GLU A 267 -4.22 -0.81 -22.39
C GLU A 267 -3.40 0.39 -22.91
N PHE A 268 -2.60 1.02 -22.03
CA PHE A 268 -1.71 2.12 -22.43
C PHE A 268 -0.70 1.71 -23.51
N GLU A 269 -0.15 0.50 -23.42
CA GLU A 269 0.75 -0.04 -24.43
C GLU A 269 0.06 -0.22 -25.79
N ALA A 270 -1.16 -0.75 -25.78
CA ALA A 270 -1.94 -0.94 -26.99
C ALA A 270 -2.24 0.41 -27.68
N ASP A 271 -2.63 1.42 -26.90
CA ASP A 271 -2.88 2.77 -27.39
C ASP A 271 -1.62 3.40 -27.98
N ASN A 272 -0.48 3.31 -27.27
CA ASN A 272 0.79 3.85 -27.77
C ASN A 272 1.28 3.10 -29.02
N ALA A 273 1.10 1.78 -29.09
CA ALA A 273 1.45 0.98 -30.27
C ALA A 273 0.58 1.37 -31.49
N ALA A 274 -0.72 1.56 -31.30
CA ALA A 274 -1.61 2.04 -32.36
C ALA A 274 -1.19 3.42 -32.87
N LEU A 275 -0.84 4.34 -31.97
CA LEU A 275 -0.36 5.68 -32.32
C LEU A 275 0.97 5.66 -33.08
N ILE A 276 1.89 4.75 -32.72
CA ILE A 276 3.15 4.52 -33.44
C ILE A 276 2.86 4.07 -34.87
N GLU A 277 1.97 3.09 -35.06
CA GLU A 277 1.62 2.60 -36.40
C GLU A 277 0.94 3.67 -37.26
N GLU A 278 0.03 4.46 -36.68
CA GLU A 278 -0.57 5.61 -37.35
C GLU A 278 0.51 6.63 -37.77
N THR A 279 1.43 6.97 -36.86
CA THR A 279 2.50 7.93 -37.14
C THR A 279 3.47 7.43 -38.21
N ARG A 280 3.75 6.11 -38.25
CA ARG A 280 4.54 5.48 -39.32
C ARG A 280 3.84 5.58 -40.68
N ALA A 281 2.53 5.36 -40.73
CA ALA A 281 1.75 5.52 -41.96
C ALA A 281 1.77 6.99 -42.44
N LEU A 282 1.53 7.94 -41.55
CA LEU A 282 1.59 9.38 -41.85
C LEU A 282 2.98 9.83 -42.32
N LEU A 283 4.05 9.25 -41.75
CA LEU A 283 5.42 9.50 -42.18
C LEU A 283 5.67 9.01 -43.62
N ALA A 284 5.12 7.85 -43.98
CA ALA A 284 5.25 7.28 -45.33
C ALA A 284 4.50 8.10 -46.40
N GLU A 285 3.39 8.74 -46.01
CA GLU A 285 2.54 9.56 -46.89
C GLU A 285 2.89 11.07 -46.86
N ALA A 286 3.96 11.46 -46.16
CA ALA A 286 4.29 12.86 -45.95
C ALA A 286 4.54 13.61 -47.28
N PRO A 287 3.90 14.77 -47.52
CA PRO A 287 3.96 15.48 -48.80
C PRO A 287 5.30 16.20 -49.03
N ASP A 288 6.06 16.47 -47.98
CA ASP A 288 7.32 17.20 -48.04
C ASP A 288 8.27 16.80 -46.88
N ALA A 289 9.54 17.16 -47.02
CA ALA A 289 10.58 16.81 -46.07
C ALA A 289 10.41 17.45 -44.68
N ALA A 290 9.80 18.63 -44.59
CA ALA A 290 9.57 19.30 -43.31
C ALA A 290 8.44 18.62 -42.53
N THR A 291 7.39 18.18 -43.22
CA THR A 291 6.29 17.39 -42.65
C THR A 291 6.79 16.01 -42.20
N ALA A 292 7.59 15.33 -43.04
CA ALA A 292 8.23 14.07 -42.69
C ALA A 292 9.12 14.19 -41.43
N ALA A 293 9.90 15.26 -41.32
CA ALA A 293 10.75 15.50 -40.14
C ALA A 293 9.94 15.65 -38.84
N ARG A 294 8.74 16.25 -38.89
CA ARG A 294 7.86 16.39 -37.72
C ARG A 294 7.26 15.04 -37.30
N TYR A 295 6.79 14.23 -38.24
CA TYR A 295 6.30 12.89 -37.92
C TYR A 295 7.42 11.98 -37.38
N ALA A 296 8.63 12.08 -37.94
CA ALA A 296 9.79 11.35 -37.43
C ALA A 296 10.12 11.72 -35.97
N ALA A 297 10.06 13.01 -35.62
CA ALA A 297 10.28 13.47 -34.24
C ALA A 297 9.18 12.97 -33.28
N ASN A 298 7.92 12.95 -33.72
CA ASN A 298 6.82 12.37 -32.92
C ASN A 298 7.02 10.87 -32.70
N LEU A 299 7.40 10.15 -33.76
CA LEU A 299 7.67 8.71 -33.70
C LEU A 299 8.80 8.41 -32.71
N GLU A 300 9.90 9.17 -32.73
CA GLU A 300 11.00 9.02 -31.77
C GLU A 300 10.51 9.15 -30.31
N ILE A 301 9.66 10.15 -30.02
CA ILE A 301 9.10 10.34 -28.68
C ILE A 301 8.18 9.17 -28.29
N GLN A 302 7.33 8.70 -29.20
CA GLN A 302 6.41 7.58 -28.94
C GLN A 302 7.18 6.27 -28.69
N GLU A 303 8.28 6.04 -29.41
CA GLU A 303 9.19 4.91 -29.19
C GLU A 303 9.96 5.05 -27.86
N GLU A 304 10.38 6.26 -27.48
CA GLU A 304 10.93 6.50 -26.13
C GLU A 304 9.93 6.18 -25.03
N ILE A 305 8.65 6.56 -25.22
CA ILE A 305 7.55 6.23 -24.29
C ILE A 305 7.37 4.72 -24.21
N ALA A 306 7.31 4.00 -25.34
CA ALA A 306 7.20 2.55 -25.36
C ALA A 306 8.31 1.89 -24.53
N GLY A 307 9.56 2.32 -24.71
CA GLY A 307 10.68 1.79 -23.93
C GLY A 307 10.60 2.11 -22.43
N VAL A 308 9.96 3.21 -22.02
CA VAL A 308 9.69 3.50 -20.59
C VAL A 308 8.64 2.54 -20.04
N VAL A 309 7.59 2.29 -20.81
CA VAL A 309 6.49 1.41 -20.43
C VAL A 309 6.97 -0.03 -20.28
N ASP A 310 7.79 -0.54 -21.20
CA ASP A 310 8.38 -1.87 -21.11
C ASP A 310 9.17 -2.07 -19.80
N ARG A 311 10.01 -1.09 -19.44
CA ARG A 311 10.75 -1.14 -18.16
C ARG A 311 9.83 -1.11 -16.94
N TYR A 312 8.69 -0.43 -17.05
CA TYR A 312 7.70 -0.38 -15.98
C TYR A 312 6.95 -1.70 -15.85
N ARG A 313 6.60 -2.33 -16.97
CA ARG A 313 6.03 -3.69 -17.01
C ARG A 313 6.95 -4.70 -16.35
N ASP A 314 8.23 -4.72 -16.72
CA ASP A 314 9.23 -5.63 -16.13
C ASP A 314 9.34 -5.43 -14.62
N LEU A 315 9.29 -4.17 -14.15
CA LEU A 315 9.29 -3.86 -12.72
C LEU A 315 8.04 -4.41 -12.02
N LEU A 316 6.85 -4.25 -12.60
CA LEU A 316 5.60 -4.76 -12.02
C LEU A 316 5.59 -6.29 -11.98
N LEU A 317 6.01 -6.96 -13.06
CA LEU A 317 6.11 -8.41 -13.13
C LEU A 317 7.10 -8.98 -12.11
N GLY A 318 8.28 -8.35 -11.98
CA GLY A 318 9.26 -8.77 -10.98
C GLY A 318 8.72 -8.64 -9.55
N ARG A 319 7.94 -7.59 -9.26
CA ARG A 319 7.30 -7.41 -7.96
C ARG A 319 6.14 -8.36 -7.71
N GLN A 320 5.34 -8.66 -8.74
CA GLN A 320 4.29 -9.66 -8.64
C GLN A 320 4.90 -11.03 -8.27
N ALA A 321 5.97 -11.44 -8.94
CA ALA A 321 6.64 -12.71 -8.65
C ALA A 321 7.17 -12.78 -7.20
N LEU A 322 7.78 -11.69 -6.71
CA LEU A 322 8.21 -11.61 -5.31
C LEU A 322 7.01 -11.71 -4.36
N LEU A 323 5.89 -11.07 -4.69
CA LEU A 323 4.69 -11.10 -3.86
C LEU A 323 4.03 -12.48 -3.84
N GLU A 324 4.07 -13.22 -4.96
CA GLU A 324 3.62 -14.62 -5.03
C GLU A 324 4.42 -15.53 -4.09
N GLU A 325 5.75 -15.36 -4.05
CA GLU A 325 6.61 -16.08 -3.10
C GLU A 325 6.28 -15.73 -1.64
N ARG A 326 6.06 -14.44 -1.35
CA ARG A 326 5.70 -13.97 0.00
C ARG A 326 4.33 -14.46 0.45
N LEU A 327 3.35 -14.47 -0.46
CA LEU A 327 2.02 -15.01 -0.19
C LEU A 327 2.10 -16.51 0.13
N ALA A 328 2.86 -17.29 -0.64
CA ALA A 328 3.02 -18.72 -0.38
C ALA A 328 3.59 -18.96 1.02
N ALA A 329 4.66 -18.25 1.39
CA ALA A 329 5.25 -18.37 2.73
C ALA A 329 4.29 -17.92 3.85
N ALA A 330 3.56 -16.81 3.64
CA ALA A 330 2.60 -16.31 4.63
C ALA A 330 1.39 -17.25 4.79
N ALA A 331 0.92 -17.88 3.71
CA ALA A 331 -0.17 -18.85 3.73
C ALA A 331 0.23 -20.13 4.46
N ASP A 332 1.47 -20.60 4.26
CA ASP A 332 2.02 -21.76 4.98
C ASP A 332 2.12 -21.45 6.48
N ASP A 333 2.63 -20.28 6.86
CA ASP A 333 2.74 -19.84 8.27
C ASP A 333 1.37 -19.68 8.93
N ALA A 334 0.40 -19.07 8.23
CA ALA A 334 -0.98 -18.96 8.71
C ALA A 334 -1.62 -20.34 8.91
N THR A 335 -1.42 -21.26 7.97
CA THR A 335 -1.90 -22.64 8.08
C THR A 335 -1.29 -23.36 9.27
N LEU A 336 0.02 -23.21 9.49
CA LEU A 336 0.70 -23.78 10.65
C LEU A 336 0.13 -23.21 11.95
N ALA A 337 0.00 -21.89 12.07
CA ALA A 337 -0.48 -21.25 13.29
C ALA A 337 -1.92 -21.64 13.66
N VAL A 338 -2.82 -21.75 12.66
CA VAL A 338 -4.18 -22.24 12.87
C VAL A 338 -4.17 -23.70 13.37
N ASN A 339 -3.34 -24.57 12.77
CA ASN A 339 -3.21 -25.96 13.21
C ASN A 339 -2.64 -26.08 14.62
N THR A 340 -1.64 -25.27 14.96
CA THR A 340 -1.04 -25.20 16.29
C THR A 340 -2.09 -24.77 17.32
N LEU A 341 -2.81 -23.68 17.05
CA LEU A 341 -3.87 -23.19 17.92
C LEU A 341 -4.93 -24.26 18.19
N ARG A 342 -5.33 -24.98 17.16
CA ARG A 342 -6.27 -26.10 17.29
C ARG A 342 -5.71 -27.21 18.18
N THR A 343 -4.44 -27.59 18.00
CA THR A 343 -3.78 -28.62 18.79
C THR A 343 -3.76 -28.25 20.28
N LEU A 344 -3.42 -26.99 20.60
CA LEU A 344 -3.49 -26.48 21.96
C LEU A 344 -4.90 -26.57 22.54
N ASN A 345 -5.91 -26.14 21.77
CA ASN A 345 -7.31 -26.21 22.19
C ASN A 345 -7.75 -27.65 22.48
N GLN A 346 -7.36 -28.61 21.64
CA GLN A 346 -7.66 -30.02 21.83
C GLN A 346 -6.94 -30.61 23.06
N ALA A 347 -5.67 -30.26 23.27
CA ALA A 347 -4.91 -30.67 24.43
C ALA A 347 -5.59 -30.18 25.73
N VAL A 348 -6.00 -28.92 25.79
CA VAL A 348 -6.70 -28.35 26.96
C VAL A 348 -8.01 -29.07 27.26
N VAL A 349 -8.84 -29.36 26.24
CA VAL A 349 -10.10 -30.11 26.44
C VAL A 349 -9.84 -31.51 27.01
N LEU A 350 -8.72 -32.14 26.64
CA LEU A 350 -8.31 -33.42 27.23
C LEU A 350 -7.80 -33.23 28.66
N PHE A 351 -6.96 -32.22 28.93
CA PHE A 351 -6.46 -31.91 30.28
C PHE A 351 -7.60 -31.60 31.28
N ASP A 352 -8.58 -30.78 30.90
CA ASP A 352 -9.76 -30.46 31.70
C ASP A 352 -10.62 -31.70 32.01
N ARG A 353 -10.58 -32.71 31.14
CA ARG A 353 -11.33 -33.97 31.31
C ARG A 353 -10.58 -35.03 32.12
N PHE A 354 -9.25 -34.97 32.19
CA PHE A 354 -8.43 -36.04 32.77
C PHE A 354 -7.68 -35.70 34.06
N ALA A 355 -7.81 -34.48 34.62
CA ALA A 355 -7.16 -34.07 35.88
C ALA A 355 -5.66 -34.40 35.92
N TRP A 356 -4.98 -34.19 34.79
CA TRP A 356 -3.53 -34.40 34.65
C TRP A 356 -2.71 -33.24 35.25
N GLN A 357 -1.46 -33.49 35.62
CA GLN A 357 -0.60 -32.51 36.30
C GLN A 357 -0.19 -31.35 35.38
N GLN A 358 -0.19 -30.15 35.95
CA GLN A 358 0.08 -28.85 35.30
C GLN A 358 1.46 -28.76 34.59
N ALA A 359 2.44 -29.56 35.01
CA ALA A 359 3.80 -29.56 34.45
C ALA A 359 3.89 -30.09 32.99
N GLU A 360 3.00 -31.01 32.59
CA GLU A 360 2.99 -31.55 31.22
C GLU A 360 2.35 -30.59 30.22
N PHE A 361 1.40 -29.77 30.69
CA PHE A 361 0.85 -28.67 29.91
C PHE A 361 1.92 -27.59 29.67
N GLU A 362 2.69 -27.23 30.70
CA GLU A 362 3.80 -26.27 30.58
C GLU A 362 4.89 -26.76 29.60
N ALA A 363 5.18 -28.07 29.56
CA ALA A 363 6.12 -28.65 28.59
C ALA A 363 5.61 -28.55 27.13
N LEU A 364 4.30 -28.70 26.91
CA LEU A 364 3.69 -28.58 25.59
C LEU A 364 3.71 -27.12 25.09
N MET A 365 3.47 -26.17 25.99
CA MET A 365 3.57 -24.73 25.71
C MET A 365 5.02 -24.28 25.44
N ALA A 366 6.01 -24.96 26.04
CA ALA A 366 7.42 -24.64 25.86
C ALA A 366 7.94 -25.03 24.46
N ILE A 367 7.44 -26.12 23.86
CA ILE A 367 7.82 -26.58 22.51
C ILE A 367 7.34 -25.57 21.44
N GLU A 368 6.18 -24.96 21.64
CA GLU A 368 5.64 -23.95 20.71
C GLU A 368 6.42 -22.63 20.77
N ASN A 369 6.97 -22.31 21.94
CA ASN A 369 7.76 -21.09 22.16
C ASN A 369 8.97 -21.03 21.22
N GLU A 370 9.55 -22.18 20.87
CA GLU A 370 10.72 -22.33 19.98
C GLU A 370 10.36 -22.26 18.49
N ALA A 371 9.10 -22.58 18.11
CA ALA A 371 8.60 -22.49 16.73
C ALA A 371 8.01 -21.10 16.37
N LEU A 372 7.64 -20.30 17.39
CA LEU A 372 7.07 -18.96 17.22
C LEU A 372 8.10 -17.83 17.33
N ILE A 373 9.36 -18.14 17.62
CA ILE A 373 10.50 -17.21 17.60
C ILE A 373 11.29 -17.49 16.31
N PRO A 374 11.66 -16.47 15.50
CA PRO A 374 12.62 -16.69 14.44
C PRO A 374 13.97 -17.09 15.08
N LEU A 375 14.38 -18.34 14.89
CA LEU A 375 15.63 -18.87 15.44
C LEU A 375 16.82 -18.15 14.79
N GLU A 376 17.57 -17.37 15.58
CA GLU A 376 18.98 -17.07 15.28
C GLU A 376 19.84 -18.25 15.73
N GLY A 377 20.84 -18.60 14.91
CA GLY A 377 21.54 -19.89 15.00
C GLY A 377 22.44 -20.06 16.22
N ASP A 378 22.15 -21.09 17.02
CA ASP A 378 23.08 -22.05 17.64
C ASP A 378 22.37 -23.18 18.47
N ASP A 379 21.03 -23.25 18.53
CA ASP A 379 20.27 -24.10 19.46
C ASP A 379 20.11 -25.61 19.13
N LEU A 380 20.89 -26.18 18.21
CA LEU A 380 20.81 -27.61 17.88
C LEU A 380 21.25 -28.53 19.05
N GLU A 381 22.03 -28.00 19.99
CA GLU A 381 22.59 -28.77 21.10
C GLU A 381 21.59 -29.00 22.26
N GLY A 382 20.63 -28.08 22.46
CA GLY A 382 19.58 -28.18 23.48
C GLY A 382 18.55 -29.28 23.20
N PHE A 383 18.22 -29.50 21.91
CA PHE A 383 17.30 -30.54 21.46
C PHE A 383 17.79 -31.97 21.80
N LEU A 384 19.11 -32.19 21.80
CA LEU A 384 19.71 -33.51 22.04
C LEU A 384 19.75 -33.90 23.52
N ASP A 385 19.80 -32.93 24.44
CA ASP A 385 19.80 -33.21 25.88
C ASP A 385 18.40 -33.54 26.42
N ILE A 386 17.36 -32.94 25.84
CA ILE A 386 15.95 -33.26 26.16
C ILE A 386 15.60 -34.67 25.67
N SER A 387 16.09 -35.07 24.49
CA SER A 387 15.90 -36.44 23.97
C SER A 387 16.57 -37.51 24.83
N ARG A 388 17.69 -37.20 25.53
CA ARG A 388 18.35 -38.15 26.43
C ARG A 388 17.65 -38.28 27.78
N ALA A 389 17.01 -37.22 28.26
CA ALA A 389 16.22 -37.25 29.50
C ALA A 389 14.92 -38.07 29.33
N LEU A 390 14.29 -38.01 28.16
CA LEU A 390 13.05 -38.73 27.86
C LEU A 390 13.23 -40.22 27.51
N ALA A 391 14.45 -40.64 27.14
CA ALA A 391 14.76 -42.05 26.86
C ALA A 391 15.10 -42.88 28.12
N GLY A 392 15.04 -42.26 29.31
CA GLY A 392 15.51 -42.86 30.56
C GLY A 392 14.68 -42.51 31.80
N SER A 393 13.36 -42.71 31.77
CA SER A 393 12.54 -42.96 32.98
C SER A 393 11.29 -43.75 32.67
#